data_AF-A0A1G6SA42-F1
#
_entry.id   AF-A0A1G6SA42-F1
#
_cell.length_a   1.000
_cell.length_b   1.000
_cell.length_c   1.000
_cell.angle_alpha   90.00
_cell.angle_beta   90.00
_cell.angle_gamma   90.00
#
_symmetry.space_group_name_H-M   'P 1'
#
loop_
_entity.id
_entity.type
_entity.pdbx_description
1 polymer ?
#
loop_
_entity_poly.entity_id
_entity_poly.type
_entity_poly.pdbx_seq_one_letter_code
_entity_poly.pdbx_strand_id
1 'polypeptide(L)'
;MYFIVCYDISNDKRRRKVAGIIKDYGVRVQYSIFECDLSDEKYDELYNRLIEVVKANKDSINIYFLCERCLKNKISLGKEKRFSIRSDVIII
;
A
#
# COMPACT_ATOMS: atom_id res chain seq x y z
N MET A 1 -7.57 7.80 6.80
CA MET A 1 -7.62 8.08 5.34
C MET A 1 -7.41 6.77 4.62
N TYR A 2 -8.25 6.46 3.63
CA TYR A 2 -8.10 5.24 2.85
C TYR A 2 -7.44 5.50 1.51
N PHE A 3 -6.45 4.68 1.15
CA PHE A 3 -5.83 4.74 -0.16
C PHE A 3 -5.22 3.41 -0.60
N ILE A 4 -5.03 3.29 -1.92
CA ILE A 4 -4.34 2.17 -2.54
C ILE A 4 -2.98 2.65 -3.02
N VAL A 5 -1.93 1.88 -2.69
CA VAL A 5 -0.59 2.06 -3.25
C VAL A 5 -0.34 0.99 -4.30
N CYS A 6 -0.14 1.40 -5.54
CA CYS A 6 0.25 0.56 -6.66
C CYS A 6 1.69 0.89 -7.06
N TYR A 7 2.52 -0.11 -7.33
CA TYR A 7 3.87 0.14 -7.84
C TYR A 7 4.23 -0.71 -9.06
N ASP A 8 5.03 -0.14 -9.95
CA ASP A 8 5.72 -0.84 -11.01
C ASP A 8 7.22 -0.57 -10.89
N ILE A 9 7.96 -1.60 -10.46
CA ILE A 9 9.39 -1.53 -10.15
C ILE A 9 10.04 -2.81 -10.65
N SER A 10 10.80 -2.70 -11.74
CA SER A 10 11.47 -3.85 -12.36
C SER A 10 12.68 -4.34 -11.56
N ASN A 11 13.32 -3.47 -10.77
CA ASN A 11 14.46 -3.87 -9.95
C ASN A 11 14.01 -4.60 -8.68
N ASP A 12 14.32 -5.89 -8.63
CA ASP A 12 14.01 -6.80 -7.54
C ASP A 12 14.38 -6.30 -6.13
N LYS A 13 15.60 -5.76 -5.95
CA LYS A 13 16.06 -5.29 -4.63
C LYS A 13 15.25 -4.10 -4.16
N ARG A 14 15.00 -3.14 -5.04
CA ARG A 14 14.20 -1.94 -4.75
C ARG A 14 12.73 -2.28 -4.56
N ARG A 15 12.16 -3.15 -5.40
CA ARG A 15 10.79 -3.65 -5.24
C ARG A 15 10.58 -4.29 -3.87
N ARG A 16 11.51 -5.15 -3.41
CA ARG A 16 11.45 -5.74 -2.07
C ARG A 16 11.54 -4.68 -0.96
N LYS A 17 12.40 -3.68 -1.11
CA LYS A 17 12.54 -2.57 -0.15
C LYS A 17 11.25 -1.74 -0.06
N VAL A 18 10.69 -1.33 -1.21
CA VAL A 18 9.42 -0.59 -1.30
C VAL A 18 8.27 -1.41 -0.71
N ALA A 19 8.12 -2.68 -1.10
CA ALA A 19 7.10 -3.55 -0.54
C ALA A 19 7.27 -3.77 0.98
N GLY A 20 8.51 -3.79 1.48
CA GLY A 20 8.82 -3.86 2.91
C GLY A 20 8.36 -2.61 3.65
N ILE A 21 8.64 -1.42 3.11
CA ILE A 21 8.20 -0.14 3.67
C ILE A 21 6.67 -0.10 3.76
N ILE A 22 5.96 -0.35 2.65
CA ILE A 22 4.48 -0.22 2.62
C ILE A 22 3.80 -1.25 3.55
N LYS A 23 4.44 -2.42 3.78
CA LYS A 23 3.91 -3.45 4.68
C LYS A 23 3.80 -2.98 6.14
N ASP A 24 4.58 -1.98 6.54
CA ASP A 24 4.49 -1.40 7.88
C ASP A 24 3.21 -0.52 8.05
N TYR A 25 2.56 -0.13 6.94
CA TYR A 25 1.46 0.83 6.90
C TYR A 25 0.18 0.31 6.27
N GLY A 26 0.19 -0.91 5.71
CA GLY A 26 -0.95 -1.43 4.97
C GLY A 26 -0.89 -2.92 4.67
N VAL A 27 -1.98 -3.41 4.09
CA VAL A 27 -2.17 -4.82 3.77
C VAL A 27 -1.86 -5.06 2.30
N ARG A 28 -0.96 -6.01 2.02
CA ARG A 28 -0.61 -6.41 0.66
C ARG A 28 -1.70 -7.26 0.03
N VAL A 29 -2.52 -6.69 -0.84
CA VAL A 29 -3.65 -7.40 -1.47
C VAL A 29 -3.27 -8.11 -2.78
N GLN A 30 -2.29 -7.59 -3.52
CA GLN A 30 -1.73 -8.26 -4.70
C GLN A 30 -0.20 -8.15 -4.72
N TYR A 31 0.45 -8.66 -5.77
CA TYR A 31 1.91 -8.64 -5.84
C TYR A 31 2.48 -7.21 -5.77
N SER A 32 1.80 -6.23 -6.36
CA SER A 32 2.25 -4.85 -6.43
C SER A 32 1.26 -3.83 -5.90
N ILE A 33 0.27 -4.29 -5.11
CA ILE A 33 -0.83 -3.45 -4.63
C ILE A 33 -1.01 -3.65 -3.13
N PHE A 34 -1.12 -2.53 -2.41
CA PHE A 34 -1.37 -2.45 -0.98
C PHE A 34 -2.58 -1.55 -0.71
N GLU A 35 -3.40 -1.95 0.26
CA GLU A 35 -4.49 -1.15 0.82
C GLU A 35 -4.06 -0.59 2.17
N CYS A 36 -4.24 0.71 2.37
CA CYS A 36 -3.81 1.42 3.58
C CYS A 36 -5.00 2.19 4.18
N ASP A 37 -5.04 2.24 5.50
CA ASP A 37 -5.91 3.12 6.28
C ASP A 37 -5.07 3.80 7.36
N LEU A 38 -4.70 5.06 7.13
CA LEU A 38 -3.73 5.80 7.95
C LEU A 38 -4.23 7.20 8.28
N SER A 39 -3.74 7.78 9.38
CA SER A 39 -3.83 9.23 9.58
C SER A 39 -2.94 9.99 8.59
N ASP A 40 -3.15 11.29 8.47
CA ASP A 40 -2.38 12.18 7.59
C ASP A 40 -0.88 12.14 7.96
N GLU A 41 -0.55 12.14 9.26
CA GLU A 41 0.85 12.09 9.72
C GLU A 41 1.53 10.77 9.34
N LYS A 42 0.80 9.65 9.42
CA LYS A 42 1.31 8.33 9.02
C LYS A 42 1.44 8.20 7.51
N TYR A 43 0.56 8.84 6.75
CA TYR A 43 0.70 8.95 5.30
C TYR A 43 1.96 9.74 4.92
N ASP A 44 2.21 10.89 5.55
CA ASP A 44 3.39 11.69 5.28
C ASP A 44 4.69 10.94 5.61
N GLU A 45 4.71 10.19 6.72
CA GLU A 45 5.82 9.30 7.08
C GLU A 45 6.08 8.25 6.00
N LEU A 46 5.03 7.57 5.52
CA LEU A 46 5.11 6.60 4.43
C LEU A 46 5.64 7.25 3.14
N TYR A 47 5.08 8.39 2.75
CA TYR A 47 5.47 9.11 1.54
C TYR A 47 6.96 9.47 1.56
N ASN A 48 7.44 10.02 2.67
CA ASN A 48 8.85 10.37 2.86
C ASN A 48 9.77 9.14 2.82
N ARG A 49 9.37 8.01 3.41
CA ARG A 49 10.17 6.77 3.30
C ARG A 49 10.22 6.23 1.86
N LEU A 50 9.16 6.42 1.07
CA LEU A 50 9.11 5.97 -0.32
C LEU A 50 9.99 6.83 -1.23
N ILE A 51 9.95 8.16 -1.10
CA ILE A 51 10.71 9.07 -1.98
C ILE A 51 12.24 8.86 -1.85
N GLU A 52 12.73 8.45 -0.68
CA GLU A 52 14.14 8.12 -0.46
C GLU A 52 14.63 6.87 -1.21
N VAL A 53 13.71 5.99 -1.60
CA VAL A 53 14.05 4.67 -2.17
C VAL A 53 13.74 4.58 -3.66
N VAL A 54 12.70 5.29 -4.10
CA VAL A 54 12.21 5.29 -5.49
C VAL A 54 13.19 6.03 -6.39
N LYS A 55 13.42 5.48 -7.58
CA LYS A 55 14.17 6.13 -8.65
C LYS A 55 13.20 6.66 -9.69
N ALA A 56 12.96 7.97 -9.69
CA ALA A 56 11.98 8.64 -10.55
C ALA A 56 12.06 8.24 -12.04
N ASN A 57 13.26 8.04 -12.59
CA ASN A 57 13.45 7.67 -14.00
C ASN A 57 13.27 6.18 -14.31
N LYS A 58 12.96 5.33 -13.32
CA LYS A 58 12.91 3.87 -13.46
C LYS A 58 11.72 3.20 -12.79
N ASP A 59 11.01 3.92 -11.94
CA ASP A 59 9.96 3.37 -11.09
C ASP A 59 8.70 4.19 -11.22
N SER A 60 7.57 3.53 -11.02
CA SER A 60 6.29 4.20 -10.83
C SER A 60 5.66 3.74 -9.52
N ILE A 61 5.18 4.71 -8.74
CA ILE A 61 4.28 4.47 -7.61
C ILE A 61 3.09 5.40 -7.80
N ASN A 62 1.89 4.82 -7.85
CA ASN A 62 0.63 5.55 -7.87
C ASN A 62 -0.09 5.36 -6.55
N ILE A 63 -0.63 6.45 -6.01
CA ILE A 63 -1.44 6.45 -4.79
C ILE A 63 -2.83 6.96 -5.14
N TYR A 64 -3.84 6.12 -4.92
CA TYR A 64 -5.24 6.45 -5.18
C TYR A 64 -5.97 6.61 -3.85
N PHE A 65 -6.31 7.85 -3.50
CA PHE A 65 -7.17 8.12 -2.34
C PHE A 65 -8.60 7.71 -2.63
N LEU A 66 -9.21 7.00 -1.68
CA LEU A 66 -10.54 6.44 -1.81
C LEU A 66 -11.50 7.13 -0.86
N CYS A 67 -12.67 7.49 -1.36
CA CYS A 67 -13.81 7.84 -0.51
C CYS A 67 -14.52 6.56 -0.01
N GLU A 68 -15.38 6.71 1.00
CA GLU A 68 -16.13 5.58 1.58
C GLU A 68 -16.93 4.78 0.55
N ARG A 69 -17.47 5.47 -0.48
CA ARG A 69 -18.21 4.80 -1.55
C ARG A 69 -17.33 3.90 -2.39
N CYS A 70 -16.11 4.33 -2.71
CA CYS A 70 -15.16 3.53 -3.48
C CYS A 70 -14.75 2.27 -2.73
N LEU A 71 -14.57 2.36 -1.40
CA LEU A 71 -14.23 1.20 -0.55
C LEU A 71 -15.30 0.12 -0.59
N LYS A 72 -16.58 0.50 -0.54
CA LYS A 72 -17.72 -0.44 -0.59
C LYS A 72 -17.86 -1.13 -1.95
N ASN A 73 -17.33 -0.53 -3.02
CA ASN A 73 -17.45 -1.01 -4.39
C ASN A 73 -16.22 -1.80 -4.88
N LYS A 74 -15.39 -2.31 -3.96
CA LYS A 74 -14.26 -3.18 -4.33
C LYS A 74 -14.78 -4.53 -4.82
N ILE A 75 -14.35 -4.93 -6.01
CA ILE A 75 -14.59 -6.26 -6.58
C ILE A 75 -13.23 -6.94 -6.76
N SER A 76 -13.14 -8.21 -6.41
CA SER A 76 -11.93 -9.03 -6.57
C SER A 76 -12.29 -10.34 -7.25
N LEU A 77 -11.48 -10.74 -8.23
CA LEU A 77 -11.66 -11.96 -9.01
C LEU A 77 -10.41 -12.85 -8.86
N GLY A 78 -10.61 -14.16 -8.71
CA GLY A 78 -9.52 -15.14 -8.59
C GLY A 78 -9.07 -15.40 -7.14
N LYS A 79 -7.79 -15.78 -6.97
CA LYS A 79 -7.24 -16.15 -5.66
C LYS A 79 -7.02 -14.89 -4.81
N GLU A 80 -7.97 -14.54 -3.97
CA GLU A 80 -7.73 -13.57 -2.91
C GLU A 80 -6.70 -14.12 -1.93
N LYS A 81 -5.70 -13.29 -1.60
CA LYS A 81 -4.92 -13.52 -0.39
C LYS A 81 -5.80 -13.11 0.79
N ARG A 82 -6.55 -14.07 1.35
CA ARG A 82 -7.14 -13.93 2.68
C ARG A 82 -5.98 -13.79 3.68
N PHE A 83 -5.62 -12.56 4.02
CA PHE A 83 -4.87 -12.33 5.24
C PHE A 83 -5.84 -12.54 6.39
N SER A 84 -5.55 -13.52 7.25
CA SER A 84 -6.16 -13.58 8.57
C SER A 84 -5.84 -12.27 9.27
N ILE A 85 -6.86 -11.45 9.50
CA ILE A 85 -6.78 -10.33 10.44
C ILE A 85 -6.30 -10.97 11.75
N ARG A 86 -5.08 -10.66 12.19
CA ARG A 86 -4.75 -10.81 13.61
C ARG A 86 -5.52 -9.71 14.31
N SER A 87 -6.43 -10.10 15.19
CA SER A 87 -7.33 -9.25 15.96
C SER A 87 -6.65 -8.31 16.97
N ASP A 88 -5.37 -7.98 16.78
CA ASP A 88 -4.55 -7.32 17.80
C ASP A 88 -4.31 -5.82 17.53
N VAL A 89 -5.03 -5.21 16.60
CA VAL A 89 -4.97 -3.75 16.40
C VAL A 89 -6.35 -3.16 16.65
N ILE A 90 -6.56 -2.76 17.91
CA ILE A 90 -7.63 -1.83 18.31
C ILE A 90 -7.11 -0.43 17.94
N ILE A 91 -7.76 0.23 16.98
CA ILE A 91 -7.67 1.68 16.85
C ILE A 91 -8.73 2.25 17.80
N ILE A 92 -8.25 2.89 18.87
CA ILE A 92 -9.07 3.60 19.87
C ILE A 92 -9.48 4.95 19.29
#